data_AF-A0A832UDK5-F1
#
_entry.id   AF-A0A832UDK5-F1
#
_cell.length_a   1.000
_cell.length_b   1.000
_cell.length_c   1.000
_cell.angle_alpha   90.00
_cell.angle_beta   90.00
_cell.angle_gamma   90.00
#
_symmetry.space_group_name_H-M   'P 1'
#
loop_
_entity.id
_entity.type
_entity.pdbx_description
1 polymer ?
#
loop_
_entity_poly.entity_id
_entity_poly.type
_entity_poly.pdbx_seq_one_letter_code
_entity_poly.pdbx_strand_id
1 'polypeptide(L)' 'MIQNENQHPGLQPSEPLHPEPEPPAPTISYTSFYELLRSLATYALIRITIRQAKGRTSEVTLRYRAADVRKMLERG' A
#
# COMPACT_ATOMS: atom_id res chain seq x y z
N MET A 1 24.71 46.19 45.76
CA MET A 1 23.39 45.63 45.42
C MET A 1 23.20 45.76 43.92
N ILE A 2 23.36 44.69 43.14
CA ILE A 2 22.34 44.06 42.27
C ILE A 2 22.78 42.60 42.09
N GLN A 3 21.89 41.66 42.39
CA GLN A 3 22.03 40.21 42.25
C GLN A 3 21.74 39.83 40.79
N ASN A 4 22.53 38.93 40.20
CA ASN A 4 22.12 38.19 39.01
C ASN A 4 22.57 36.73 39.14
N GLU A 5 21.85 35.98 39.98
CA GLU A 5 21.73 34.54 39.89
C GLU A 5 20.78 34.20 38.73
N ASN A 6 21.21 33.34 37.81
CA ASN A 6 20.37 32.33 37.15
C ASN A 6 21.23 31.55 36.14
N GLN A 7 21.93 30.55 36.66
CA GLN A 7 22.58 29.52 35.84
C GLN A 7 21.65 28.30 35.85
N HIS A 8 20.69 28.27 34.92
CA HIS A 8 19.91 27.06 34.65
C HIS A 8 20.81 26.02 33.97
N PRO A 9 20.92 24.78 34.46
CA PRO A 9 21.60 23.73 33.72
C PRO A 9 20.78 23.43 32.47
N GLY A 10 21.44 23.43 31.31
CA GLY A 10 20.83 23.17 30.02
C GLY A 10 20.08 21.84 30.02
N LEU A 11 18.77 21.90 29.85
CA LEU A 11 17.97 20.75 29.44
C LEU A 11 18.47 20.36 28.04
N GLN A 12 19.22 19.27 27.95
CA GLN A 12 19.52 18.64 26.67
C GLN A 12 18.17 18.33 26.00
N PRO A 13 17.93 18.75 24.75
CA PRO A 13 16.74 18.32 24.02
C PRO A 13 16.78 16.80 23.93
N SER A 14 15.75 16.13 24.46
CA SER A 14 15.54 14.71 24.22
C SER A 14 15.64 14.46 22.71
N GLU A 15 16.60 13.63 22.29
CA GLU A 15 16.68 13.16 20.91
C GLU A 15 15.28 12.72 20.48
N PRO A 16 14.78 13.17 19.31
CA PRO A 16 13.51 12.68 18.79
C PRO A 16 13.60 11.16 18.75
N LEU A 17 12.74 10.47 19.51
CA LEU A 17 12.53 9.04 19.41
C LEU A 17 12.39 8.71 17.92
N HIS A 18 13.43 8.11 17.33
CA HIS A 18 13.42 7.71 15.95
C HIS A 18 12.23 6.77 15.78
N PRO A 19 11.23 7.09 14.94
CA PRO A 19 10.12 6.18 14.74
C PRO A 19 10.70 4.84 14.28
N GLU A 20 10.26 3.76 14.92
CA GLU A 20 10.57 2.40 14.49
C GLU A 20 10.26 2.31 12.99
N PRO A 21 11.17 1.78 12.15
CA PRO A 21 10.94 1.72 10.72
C PRO A 21 9.69 0.88 10.46
N GLU A 22 8.66 1.47 9.85
CA GLU A 22 7.46 0.75 9.46
C GLU A 22 7.84 -0.45 8.57
N PRO A 23 7.18 -1.60 8.74
CA PRO A 23 7.43 -2.74 7.88
C PRO A 23 7.17 -2.32 6.42
N PRO A 24 8.06 -2.70 5.48
CA PRO A 24 7.88 -2.34 4.09
C PRO A 24 6.55 -2.88 3.57
N ALA A 25 5.86 -2.09 2.75
CA ALA A 25 4.64 -2.53 2.11
C ALA A 25 4.88 -3.85 1.36
N PRO A 26 3.95 -4.81 1.43
CA PRO A 26 4.09 -6.07 0.71
C PRO A 26 4.24 -5.78 -0.78
N THR A 27 5.35 -6.20 -1.36
CA THR A 27 5.61 -6.06 -2.79
C THR A 27 5.34 -7.38 -3.49
N ILE A 28 4.78 -7.29 -4.70
CA ILE A 28 4.61 -8.44 -5.58
C ILE A 28 5.53 -8.28 -6.78
N SER A 29 6.20 -9.36 -7.19
CA SER A 29 7.01 -9.34 -8.39
C SER A 29 6.12 -9.09 -9.63
N TYR A 30 6.69 -8.46 -10.66
CA TYR A 30 5.97 -8.23 -11.92
C TYR A 30 5.39 -9.54 -12.48
N THR A 31 6.21 -10.59 -12.57
CA THR A 31 5.76 -11.91 -13.08
C THR A 31 4.63 -12.49 -12.23
N SER A 32 4.76 -12.46 -10.90
CA SER A 32 3.72 -12.95 -9.98
C SER A 32 2.40 -12.19 -10.15
N PHE A 33 2.46 -10.88 -10.41
CA PHE A 33 1.28 -10.07 -10.66
C PHE A 33 0.51 -10.52 -11.91
N TYR A 34 1.20 -10.80 -13.02
CA TYR A 34 0.54 -11.30 -14.24
C TYR A 34 -0.04 -12.70 -14.07
N GLU A 35 0.64 -13.58 -13.34
CA GLU A 35 0.13 -14.92 -13.04
C GLU A 35 -1.14 -14.86 -12.17
N LEU A 36 -1.21 -13.93 -11.21
CA LEU A 36 -2.44 -13.70 -10.45
C LEU A 36 -3.57 -13.18 -11.33
N LEU A 37 -3.31 -12.18 -12.19
CA LEU A 37 -4.32 -11.70 -13.14
C LEU A 37 -4.82 -12.81 -14.06
N ARG A 38 -3.92 -13.67 -14.56
CA ARG A 38 -4.27 -14.83 -15.39
C ARG A 38 -5.12 -15.84 -14.64
N SER A 39 -4.79 -16.10 -13.38
CA SER A 39 -5.55 -17.00 -12.51
C SER A 39 -6.97 -16.47 -12.29
N LEU A 40 -7.11 -15.19 -11.92
CA LEU A 40 -8.42 -14.54 -11.74
C LEU A 40 -9.27 -14.52 -13.02
N ALA A 41 -8.63 -14.34 -14.18
CA ALA A 41 -9.32 -14.41 -15.47
C ALA A 41 -9.79 -15.84 -15.79
N THR A 42 -8.99 -16.86 -15.46
CA THR A 42 -9.34 -18.29 -15.60
C THR A 42 -10.57 -18.65 -14.79
N TYR A 43 -10.66 -18.16 -13.54
CA TYR A 43 -11.84 -18.34 -12.68
C TYR A 43 -13.03 -17.44 -13.04
N ALA A 44 -12.98 -16.72 -14.17
CA ALA A 44 -14.05 -15.83 -14.60
C ALA A 44 -14.42 -14.75 -13.56
N LEU A 45 -13.47 -14.31 -12.71
CA LEU A 45 -13.68 -13.24 -11.74
C LEU A 45 -13.45 -11.86 -12.36
N ILE A 46 -12.47 -11.78 -13.28
CA ILE A 46 -12.13 -10.55 -13.99
C ILE A 46 -12.20 -10.72 -15.51
N ARG A 47 -12.29 -9.60 -16.21
CA ARG A 47 -12.06 -9.46 -17.64
C ARG A 47 -10.87 -8.54 -17.85
N ILE A 48 -9.94 -8.95 -18.70
CA ILE A 48 -8.81 -8.13 -19.12
C ILE A 48 -9.04 -7.72 -20.57
N THR A 49 -9.09 -6.42 -20.83
CA THR A 49 -9.23 -5.85 -22.16
C THR A 49 -7.93 -5.16 -22.54
N ILE A 50 -7.27 -5.67 -23.59
CA ILE A 50 -6.03 -5.08 -24.11
C ILE A 50 -6.42 -3.93 -25.03
N ARG A 51 -6.28 -2.69 -24.54
CA ARG A 51 -6.44 -1.50 -25.39
C ARG A 51 -5.16 -1.29 -26.19
N GLN A 52 -5.20 -1.55 -27.49
CA GLN A 52 -4.11 -1.26 -28.42
C GLN A 52 -4.14 0.23 -28.80
N ALA A 53 -3.72 1.10 -27.89
CA ALA A 53 -3.56 2.53 -28.15
C ALA A 53 -2.17 3.01 -27.68
N LYS A 54 -1.74 4.17 -28.18
CA LYS A 54 -0.42 4.77 -27.93
C LYS A 54 -0.31 5.19 -26.45
N GLY A 55 0.04 4.23 -25.59
CA GLY A 55 0.01 4.34 -24.13
C GLY A 55 -0.53 3.04 -23.53
N ARG A 56 0.39 2.11 -23.22
CA ARG A 56 0.13 0.68 -22.93
C ARG A 56 -0.52 0.46 -21.56
N THR A 57 -1.82 0.74 -21.43
CA THR A 57 -2.57 0.39 -20.23
C THR A 57 -3.63 -0.65 -20.54
N SER A 58 -3.46 -1.85 -19.96
CA SER A 58 -4.49 -2.89 -19.97
C SER A 58 -5.62 -2.50 -19.02
N GLU A 59 -6.86 -2.63 -19.46
CA GLU A 59 -8.02 -2.40 -18.61
C GLU A 59 -8.44 -3.71 -17.94
N VAL A 60 -8.66 -3.68 -16.63
CA VAL A 60 -9.14 -4.82 -15.85
C VAL A 60 -10.48 -4.46 -15.22
N THR A 61 -11.48 -5.33 -15.39
CA THR A 61 -12.84 -5.11 -14.87
C THR A 61 -13.31 -6.36 -14.12
N LEU A 62 -14.06 -6.18 -13.03
CA LEU A 62 -14.75 -7.28 -12.35
C LEU A 62 -15.91 -7.79 -13.21
N ARG A 63 -16.10 -9.11 -13.29
CA ARG A 63 -17.26 -9.72 -13.96
C ARG A 63 -18.52 -9.70 -13.09
N TYR A 64 -18.35 -9.62 -11.78
CA TYR A 64 -19.43 -9.53 -10.80
C TYR A 64 -19.38 -8.19 -10.08
N ARG A 65 -20.47 -7.84 -9.37
CA ARG A 65 -20.49 -6.62 -8.56
C ARG A 65 -19.44 -6.72 -7.45
N ALA A 66 -18.79 -5.61 -7.15
CA ALA A 66 -17.76 -5.56 -6.10
C ALA A 66 -18.27 -6.07 -4.74
N ALA A 67 -19.54 -5.81 -4.40
CA ALA A 67 -20.16 -6.31 -3.17
C ALA A 67 -20.24 -7.84 -3.12
N ASP A 68 -20.51 -8.50 -4.25
CA ASP A 68 -20.63 -9.96 -4.31
C ASP A 68 -19.24 -10.61 -4.24
N VAL A 69 -18.25 -10.03 -4.92
CA VAL A 69 -16.85 -10.47 -4.82
C VAL A 69 -16.33 -10.33 -3.38
N ARG A 70 -16.67 -9.24 -2.69
CA ARG A 70 -16.30 -9.05 -1.27
C ARG A 70 -16.91 -10.12 -0.37
N LYS A 71 -18.19 -10.44 -0.55
CA LYS A 71 -18.86 -11.53 0.20
C LYS A 71 -18.21 -12.89 -0.03
N MET A 72 -17.68 -13.15 -1.23
CA MET A 72 -16.97 -14.41 -1.52
C MET A 72 -15.63 -14.49 -0.77
N LEU A 73 -14.90 -13.37 -0.66
CA LEU A 73 -13.62 -13.30 0.05
C LEU A 73 -13.80 -13.42 1.56
N GLU A 74 -14.86 -12.86 2.12
CA GLU A 74 -15.15 -12.92 3.57
C GLU A 74 -15.61 -14.32 4.05
N ARG A 75 -15.93 -15.22 3.12
CA ARG A 75 -16.38 -16.59 3.42
C ARG A 75 -15.30 -17.65 3.20
N GLY A 76 -14.13 -17.26 2.68
CA GLY A 76 -13.02 -18.15 2.33
C GLY A 76 -12.03 -18.36 3.46
#